data_AF-A0A699TTC8-F1
#
_entry.id   AF-A0A699TTC8-F1
#
_cell.length_a   1.000
_cell.length_b   1.000
_cell.length_c   1.000
_cell.angle_alpha   90.00
_cell.angle_beta   90.00
_cell.angle_gamma   90.00
#
_symmetry.space_group_name_H-M   'P 1'
#
loop_
_entity.id
_entity.type
_entity.pdbx_description
1 polymer ?
#
loop_
_entity_poly.entity_id
_entity_poly.type
_entity_poly.pdbx_seq_one_letter_code
_entity_poly.pdbx_strand_id
1 'polypeptide(L)'
;MVALNTAALTRKNEQANHNAAKAGQYLALFAAVSLLLGLMFVLSVPEAAVSPLRNLTNSLEHATEQNFTATIPIESSDEYGRVAKAFNQMLVQLQQYRASTMAELLLANPVACTLLSRPAEALLGQPAAEVAKDNDLLREILRPLDVEAARREQAVADAPLLRIAQRGEEAFYRLAMQELVSFNEALNKMEFVGQIITLRNVSDYKKL
;
A
#
# COMPACT_ATOMS: atom_id res chain seq x y z
N MET A 1 -47.09 -16.29 78.54
CA MET A 1 -47.19 -15.40 77.36
C MET A 1 -45.84 -14.83 76.93
N VAL A 2 -44.98 -14.36 77.84
CA VAL A 2 -43.63 -13.84 77.50
C VAL A 2 -42.73 -14.87 76.79
N ALA A 3 -42.70 -16.12 77.26
CA ALA A 3 -41.87 -17.18 76.66
C ALA A 3 -42.25 -17.55 75.21
N LEU A 4 -43.54 -17.43 74.84
CA LEU A 4 -44.00 -17.66 73.48
C LEU A 4 -43.57 -16.52 72.55
N ASN A 5 -43.60 -15.30 73.08
CA ASN A 5 -43.19 -14.09 72.36
C ASN A 5 -41.67 -14.05 72.15
N THR A 6 -40.87 -14.43 73.16
CA THR A 6 -39.41 -14.52 73.04
C THR A 6 -38.99 -15.60 72.05
N ALA A 7 -39.64 -16.77 72.04
CA ALA A 7 -39.38 -17.82 71.05
C ALA A 7 -39.76 -17.42 69.61
N ALA A 8 -40.83 -16.61 69.44
CA ALA A 8 -41.20 -16.06 68.14
C ALA A 8 -40.20 -15.01 67.65
N LEU A 9 -39.69 -14.16 68.55
CA LEU A 9 -38.65 -13.16 68.27
C LEU A 9 -37.31 -13.80 67.89
N THR A 10 -36.86 -14.85 68.60
CA THR A 10 -35.58 -15.51 68.29
C THR A 10 -35.63 -16.22 66.94
N ARG A 11 -36.70 -16.97 66.63
CA ARG A 11 -36.86 -17.60 65.31
C ARG A 11 -36.87 -16.59 64.16
N LYS A 12 -37.57 -15.47 64.34
CA LYS A 12 -37.61 -14.39 63.34
C LYS A 12 -36.23 -13.73 63.17
N ASN A 13 -35.48 -13.58 64.27
CA ASN A 13 -34.13 -13.04 64.25
C ASN A 13 -33.13 -14.00 63.58
N GLU A 14 -33.19 -15.29 63.88
CA GLU A 14 -32.39 -16.33 63.21
C GLU A 14 -32.66 -16.37 61.70
N GLN A 15 -33.93 -16.27 61.28
CA GLN A 15 -34.30 -16.21 59.87
C GLN A 15 -33.79 -14.92 59.19
N ALA A 16 -33.89 -13.78 59.87
CA ALA A 16 -33.33 -12.52 59.39
C ALA A 16 -31.80 -12.59 59.27
N ASN A 17 -31.12 -13.20 60.24
CA ASN A 17 -29.67 -13.35 60.27
C ASN A 17 -29.18 -14.31 59.17
N HIS A 18 -29.89 -15.42 58.94
CA HIS A 18 -29.60 -16.35 57.84
C HIS A 18 -29.78 -15.69 56.47
N ASN A 19 -30.84 -14.90 56.30
CA ASN A 19 -31.07 -14.14 55.08
C ASN A 19 -29.99 -13.06 54.88
N ALA A 20 -29.56 -12.37 55.94
CA ALA A 20 -28.47 -11.41 55.90
C ALA A 20 -27.13 -12.08 55.53
N ALA A 21 -26.84 -13.26 56.08
CA ALA A 21 -25.65 -14.02 55.74
C ALA A 21 -25.62 -14.45 54.27
N LYS A 22 -26.75 -14.95 53.73
CA LYS A 22 -26.89 -15.27 52.30
C LYS A 22 -26.72 -14.04 51.41
N ALA A 23 -27.31 -12.91 51.79
CA ALA A 23 -27.14 -11.66 51.06
C ALA A 23 -25.67 -11.22 51.05
N GLY A 24 -24.96 -11.33 52.17
CA GLY A 24 -23.52 -11.06 52.26
C GLY A 24 -22.70 -11.97 51.34
N GLN A 25 -23.02 -13.26 51.27
CA GLN A 25 -22.37 -14.20 50.34
C GLN A 25 -22.61 -13.84 48.88
N TYR A 26 -23.84 -13.47 48.49
CA TYR A 26 -24.13 -13.04 47.13
C TYR A 26 -23.42 -11.74 46.76
N LEU A 27 -23.34 -10.77 47.68
CA LEU A 27 -22.59 -9.53 47.48
C LEU A 27 -21.09 -9.79 47.29
N ALA A 28 -20.51 -10.67 48.11
CA ALA A 28 -19.11 -11.05 47.99
C ALA A 28 -18.83 -11.76 46.65
N LEU A 29 -19.71 -12.68 46.24
CA LEU A 29 -19.61 -13.37 44.94
C LEU A 29 -19.70 -12.35 43.79
N PHE A 30 -20.66 -11.44 43.84
CA PHE A 30 -20.84 -10.40 42.83
C PHE A 30 -19.62 -9.49 42.73
N ALA A 31 -19.06 -9.06 43.86
CA ALA A 31 -17.84 -8.26 43.91
C ALA A 31 -16.64 -9.01 43.29
N ALA A 32 -16.49 -10.30 43.61
CA ALA A 32 -15.43 -11.13 43.04
C ALA A 32 -15.57 -11.28 41.51
N VAL A 33 -16.78 -11.53 41.00
CA VAL A 33 -17.04 -11.64 39.55
C VAL A 33 -16.80 -10.29 38.86
N SER A 34 -17.27 -9.18 39.45
CA SER A 34 -17.04 -7.85 38.91
C SER A 34 -15.55 -7.51 38.84
N LEU A 35 -14.76 -7.91 39.84
CA LEU A 35 -13.31 -7.71 39.84
C LEU A 35 -12.64 -8.52 38.73
N LEU A 36 -13.02 -9.79 38.56
CA LEU A 36 -12.48 -10.64 37.51
C LEU A 36 -12.81 -10.13 36.11
N LEU A 37 -14.04 -9.67 35.88
CA LEU A 37 -14.45 -9.05 34.62
C LEU A 37 -13.66 -7.76 34.34
N GLY A 38 -13.49 -6.91 35.36
CA GLY A 38 -12.67 -5.71 35.25
C GLY A 38 -11.23 -6.04 34.86
N LEU A 39 -10.63 -7.04 35.52
CA LEU A 39 -9.26 -7.48 35.23
C LEU A 39 -9.13 -8.05 33.81
N MET A 40 -10.11 -8.84 33.36
CA MET A 40 -10.16 -9.39 32.00
C MET A 40 -10.17 -8.27 30.94
N PHE A 41 -10.97 -7.21 31.15
CA PHE A 41 -10.99 -6.05 30.25
C PHE A 41 -9.65 -5.30 30.25
N VAL A 42 -9.07 -5.06 31.42
CA VAL A 42 -7.78 -4.33 31.55
C VAL A 42 -6.65 -5.06 30.81
N LEU A 43 -6.65 -6.39 30.80
CA LEU A 43 -5.62 -7.17 30.12
C LEU A 43 -5.91 -7.36 28.62
N SER A 44 -7.19 -7.50 28.22
CA SER A 44 -7.55 -7.81 26.83
C SER A 44 -7.59 -6.60 25.90
N VAL A 45 -8.11 -5.46 26.36
CA VAL A 45 -8.30 -4.26 25.52
C VAL A 45 -6.98 -3.71 24.96
N PRO A 46 -5.88 -3.62 25.74
CA PRO A 46 -4.60 -3.14 25.20
C PRO A 46 -4.08 -3.99 24.04
N GLU A 47 -4.23 -5.31 24.12
CA GLU A 47 -3.71 -6.20 23.08
C GLU A 47 -4.53 -6.10 21.78
N ALA A 48 -5.85 -5.96 21.89
CA ALA A 48 -6.75 -5.81 20.74
C ALA A 48 -6.66 -4.43 20.07
N ALA A 49 -6.47 -3.34 20.84
CA ALA A 49 -6.52 -1.98 20.31
C ALA A 49 -5.14 -1.33 20.11
N VAL A 50 -4.18 -1.57 21.01
CA VAL A 50 -2.89 -0.85 21.02
C VAL A 50 -1.84 -1.55 20.16
N SER A 51 -1.83 -2.89 20.14
CA SER A 51 -0.84 -3.65 19.36
C SER A 51 -0.92 -3.35 17.85
N PRO A 52 -2.11 -3.32 17.21
CA PRO A 52 -2.23 -2.99 15.79
C PRO A 52 -1.75 -1.56 15.47
N LEU A 53 -2.07 -0.59 16.35
CA LEU A 53 -1.62 0.79 16.21
C LEU A 53 -0.08 0.90 16.26
N ARG A 54 0.56 0.19 17.19
CA ARG A 54 2.02 0.17 17.29
C ARG A 54 2.68 -0.42 16.05
N ASN A 55 2.12 -1.50 15.50
CA ASN A 55 2.62 -2.12 14.27
C ASN A 55 2.48 -1.19 13.05
N LEU A 56 1.36 -0.45 12.97
CA LEU A 56 1.15 0.56 11.93
C LEU A 56 2.16 1.71 12.06
N THR A 57 2.39 2.22 13.27
CA THR A 57 3.40 3.27 13.51
C THR A 57 4.80 2.83 13.10
N ASN A 58 5.23 1.63 13.50
CA ASN A 58 6.55 1.11 13.12
C ASN A 58 6.68 0.94 11.59
N SER A 59 5.61 0.52 10.92
CA SER A 59 5.60 0.36 9.47
C SER A 59 5.63 1.72 8.74
N LEU A 60 5.00 2.75 9.31
CA LEU A 60 5.10 4.13 8.83
C LEU A 60 6.53 4.66 8.95
N GLU A 61 7.19 4.43 10.09
CA GLU A 61 8.59 4.85 10.28
C GLU A 61 9.50 4.21 9.23
N HIS A 62 9.40 2.91 8.98
CA HIS A 62 10.20 2.25 7.94
C HIS A 62 9.88 2.71 6.51
N ALA A 63 8.62 3.05 6.21
CA ALA A 63 8.27 3.64 4.92
C ALA A 63 8.91 5.03 4.72
N THR A 64 9.07 5.81 5.80
CA THR A 64 9.76 7.11 5.73
C THR A 64 11.29 7.00 5.54
N GLU A 65 11.88 5.85 5.87
CA GLU A 65 13.29 5.53 5.62
C GLU A 65 13.58 5.07 4.17
N GLN A 66 12.65 5.29 3.25
CA GLN A 66 12.69 4.85 1.84
C GLN A 66 12.63 3.32 1.64
N ASN A 67 12.30 2.55 2.67
CA ASN A 67 12.09 1.10 2.56
C ASN A 67 10.60 0.79 2.31
N PHE A 68 10.16 0.98 1.07
CA PHE A 68 8.77 0.73 0.64
C PHE A 68 8.42 -0.76 0.47
N THR A 69 9.37 -1.66 0.75
CA THR A 69 9.18 -3.12 0.72
C THR A 69 8.49 -3.65 1.97
N ALA A 70 8.45 -2.85 3.05
CA ALA A 70 7.82 -3.24 4.31
C ALA A 70 6.30 -3.22 4.17
N THR A 71 5.65 -4.39 4.20
CA THR A 71 4.18 -4.51 4.18
C THR A 71 3.62 -4.67 5.59
N ILE A 72 2.44 -4.13 5.84
CA ILE A 72 1.68 -4.40 7.06
C ILE A 72 0.90 -5.70 6.86
N PRO A 73 1.10 -6.74 7.69
CA PRO A 73 0.28 -7.95 7.63
C PRO A 73 -1.19 -7.61 7.93
N ILE A 74 -2.10 -8.08 7.07
CA ILE A 74 -3.54 -7.83 7.20
C ILE A 74 -4.18 -9.07 7.83
N GLU A 75 -4.25 -9.11 9.16
CA GLU A 75 -4.85 -10.23 9.91
C GLU A 75 -6.26 -9.90 10.45
N SER A 76 -6.64 -8.62 10.48
CA SER A 76 -7.96 -8.18 10.95
C SER A 76 -8.87 -7.78 9.80
N SER A 77 -10.18 -8.00 9.96
CA SER A 77 -11.23 -7.60 9.02
C SER A 77 -11.98 -6.33 9.44
N ASP A 78 -11.53 -5.67 10.50
CA ASP A 78 -12.09 -4.43 11.06
C ASP A 78 -11.53 -3.16 10.38
N GLU A 79 -11.71 -2.01 11.01
CA GLU A 79 -11.18 -0.71 10.57
C GLU A 79 -9.65 -0.71 10.44
N TYR A 80 -8.94 -1.42 11.31
CA TYR A 80 -7.49 -1.55 11.21
C TYR A 80 -7.10 -2.31 9.95
N GLY A 81 -7.77 -3.42 9.66
CA GLY A 81 -7.55 -4.19 8.43
C GLY A 81 -7.76 -3.35 7.17
N ARG A 82 -8.79 -2.49 7.16
CA ARG A 82 -9.06 -1.56 6.06
C ARG A 82 -7.94 -0.52 5.89
N VAL A 83 -7.44 0.05 6.98
CA VAL A 83 -6.33 1.03 6.94
C VAL A 83 -5.04 0.35 6.47
N ALA A 84 -4.71 -0.83 6.99
CA ALA A 84 -3.54 -1.61 6.56
C ALA A 84 -3.58 -1.91 5.06
N LYS A 85 -4.76 -2.28 4.53
CA LYS A 85 -4.96 -2.50 3.10
C LYS A 85 -4.71 -1.23 2.27
N ALA A 86 -5.31 -0.11 2.67
CA ALA A 86 -5.13 1.17 1.97
C ALA A 86 -3.67 1.65 1.99
N PHE A 87 -2.98 1.45 3.12
CA PHE A 87 -1.58 1.80 3.25
C PHE A 87 -0.67 0.91 2.39
N ASN A 88 -0.87 -0.40 2.39
CA ASN A 88 -0.13 -1.31 1.52
C ASN A 88 -0.32 -0.96 0.04
N GLN A 89 -1.54 -0.58 -0.37
CA GLN A 89 -1.81 -0.09 -1.74
C GLN A 89 -1.02 1.18 -2.06
N MET A 90 -0.96 2.14 -1.12
CA MET A 90 -0.15 3.35 -1.27
C MET A 90 1.35 3.02 -1.42
N LEU A 91 1.89 2.09 -0.62
CA LEU A 91 3.30 1.68 -0.72
C LEU A 91 3.63 1.09 -2.10
N VAL A 92 2.75 0.24 -2.63
CA VAL A 92 2.90 -0.33 -3.98
C VAL A 92 2.88 0.78 -5.04
N GLN A 93 1.97 1.75 -4.93
CA GLN A 93 1.92 2.89 -5.86
C GLN A 93 3.17 3.76 -5.79
N LEU A 94 3.69 4.04 -4.58
CA LEU A 94 4.94 4.79 -4.40
C LEU A 94 6.15 4.05 -4.97
N GLN A 95 6.20 2.72 -4.83
CA GLN A 95 7.25 1.90 -5.43
C GLN A 95 7.17 1.95 -6.96
N GLN A 96 5.97 1.87 -7.55
CA GLN A 96 5.77 1.99 -8.99
C GLN A 96 6.17 3.38 -9.51
N TYR A 97 5.77 4.44 -8.81
CA TYR A 97 6.14 5.81 -9.14
C TYR A 97 7.65 6.05 -9.03
N ARG A 98 8.32 5.48 -8.03
CA ARG A 98 9.79 5.53 -7.94
C ARG A 98 10.46 4.72 -9.04
N ALA A 99 9.94 3.55 -9.37
CA ALA A 99 10.48 2.74 -10.46
C ALA A 99 10.36 3.45 -11.81
N SER A 100 9.30 4.24 -12.05
CA SER A 100 9.20 5.08 -13.25
C SER A 100 10.08 6.33 -13.17
N THR A 101 10.22 6.95 -11.99
CA THR A 101 11.04 8.17 -11.80
C THR A 101 12.55 7.88 -11.82
N MET A 102 12.99 6.74 -11.29
CA MET A 102 14.39 6.31 -11.22
C MET A 102 14.80 5.36 -12.36
N ALA A 103 13.93 5.13 -13.35
CA ALA A 103 14.27 4.32 -14.52
C ALA A 103 15.44 4.99 -15.26
N GLU A 104 16.62 4.39 -15.17
CA GLU A 104 17.81 4.87 -15.86
C GLU A 104 17.72 4.52 -17.35
N LEU A 105 18.05 5.47 -18.22
CA LEU A 105 18.13 5.20 -19.65
C LEU A 105 19.37 4.34 -19.91
N LEU A 106 19.17 3.04 -20.10
CA LEU A 106 20.28 2.10 -20.33
C LEU A 106 20.71 2.02 -21.78
N LEU A 107 19.78 2.24 -22.71
CA LEU A 107 20.01 2.11 -24.15
C LEU A 107 19.23 3.18 -24.92
N ALA A 108 19.90 3.79 -25.89
CA ALA A 108 19.30 4.68 -26.88
C ALA A 108 20.00 4.45 -28.21
N ASN A 109 19.25 4.09 -29.25
CA ASN A 109 19.83 3.95 -30.58
C ASN A 109 20.09 5.34 -31.21
N PRO A 110 20.92 5.44 -32.26
CA PRO A 110 21.25 6.73 -32.88
C PRO A 110 20.03 7.52 -33.38
N VAL A 111 18.98 6.80 -33.82
CA VAL A 111 17.72 7.39 -34.26
C VAL A 111 16.99 8.05 -33.09
N ALA A 112 16.92 7.40 -31.92
CA ALA A 112 16.34 7.96 -30.71
C ALA A 112 17.12 9.20 -30.25
N CYS A 113 18.45 9.17 -30.26
CA CYS A 113 19.28 10.34 -29.95
C CYS A 113 18.94 11.54 -30.87
N THR A 114 18.76 11.27 -32.16
CA THR A 114 18.37 12.29 -33.15
C THR A 114 16.96 12.81 -32.90
N LEU A 115 15.99 11.94 -32.60
CA LEU A 115 14.60 12.33 -32.29
C LEU A 115 14.52 13.16 -31.01
N LEU A 116 15.29 12.79 -29.99
CA LEU A 116 15.36 13.50 -28.72
C LEU A 116 16.27 14.74 -28.77
N SER A 117 16.93 15.01 -29.90
CA SER A 117 17.90 16.10 -30.05
C SER A 117 18.97 16.10 -28.96
N ARG A 118 19.40 14.91 -28.52
CA ARG A 118 20.43 14.74 -27.48
C ARG A 118 21.40 13.62 -27.84
N PRO A 119 22.70 13.80 -27.57
CA PRO A 119 23.69 12.75 -27.79
C PRO A 119 23.53 11.62 -26.76
N ALA A 120 24.03 10.43 -27.08
CA ALA A 120 23.85 9.26 -26.24
C ALA A 120 24.46 9.46 -24.84
N GLU A 121 25.58 10.16 -24.73
CA GLU A 121 26.28 10.44 -23.48
C GLU A 121 25.48 11.31 -22.51
N ALA A 122 24.52 12.10 -23.02
CA ALA A 122 23.63 12.92 -22.23
C ALA A 122 22.31 12.22 -21.87
N LEU A 123 22.08 11.03 -22.42
CA LEU A 123 20.89 10.21 -22.18
C LEU A 123 21.25 9.02 -21.30
N LEU A 124 22.29 8.29 -21.66
CA LEU A 124 22.66 7.04 -21.02
C LEU A 124 23.11 7.27 -19.58
N GLY A 125 22.64 6.42 -18.68
CA GLY A 125 22.96 6.51 -17.26
C GLY A 125 22.22 7.62 -16.50
N GLN A 126 21.36 8.37 -17.17
CA GLN A 126 20.55 9.41 -16.55
C GLN A 126 19.16 8.87 -16.21
N PRO A 127 18.55 9.29 -15.09
CA PRO A 127 17.15 9.00 -14.82
C PRO A 127 16.27 9.58 -15.93
N ALA A 128 15.39 8.75 -16.49
CA ALA A 128 14.52 9.13 -17.60
C ALA A 128 13.63 10.34 -17.25
N ALA A 129 13.18 10.43 -16.00
CA ALA A 129 12.39 11.56 -15.50
C ALA A 129 13.18 12.88 -15.46
N GLU A 130 14.48 12.84 -15.16
CA GLU A 130 15.32 14.05 -15.17
C GLU A 130 15.53 14.55 -16.61
N VAL A 131 15.82 13.64 -17.55
CA VAL A 131 15.95 14.01 -18.97
C VAL A 131 14.63 14.53 -19.54
N ALA A 132 13.49 13.98 -19.08
CA ALA A 132 12.17 14.40 -19.53
C ALA A 132 11.76 15.80 -19.05
N LYS A 133 12.35 16.33 -17.97
CA LYS A 133 12.09 17.71 -17.53
C LYS A 133 12.41 18.72 -18.62
N ASP A 134 13.50 18.48 -19.35
CA ASP A 134 14.03 19.34 -20.41
C ASP A 134 13.74 18.79 -21.82
N ASN A 135 12.88 17.77 -21.95
CA ASN A 135 12.57 17.14 -23.23
C ASN A 135 11.09 16.74 -23.31
N ASP A 136 10.30 17.55 -24.01
CA ASP A 136 8.85 17.34 -24.11
C ASP A 136 8.49 16.04 -24.85
N LEU A 137 9.27 15.63 -25.85
CA LEU A 137 9.04 14.37 -26.53
C LEU A 137 9.24 13.18 -25.58
N LEU A 138 10.32 13.19 -24.81
CA LEU A 138 10.57 12.13 -23.82
C LEU A 138 9.47 12.12 -22.75
N ARG A 139 9.00 13.29 -22.31
CA ARG A 139 7.88 13.41 -21.35
C ARG A 139 6.60 12.73 -21.88
N GLU A 140 6.25 12.96 -23.14
CA GLU A 140 5.08 12.31 -23.77
C GLU A 140 5.29 10.80 -23.96
N ILE A 141 6.51 10.36 -24.28
CA ILE A 141 6.86 8.94 -24.40
C ILE A 141 6.74 8.19 -23.06
N LEU A 142 7.12 8.85 -21.96
CA LEU A 142 7.11 8.25 -20.62
C LEU A 142 5.73 8.33 -19.95
N ARG A 143 4.79 9.15 -20.44
CA ARG A 143 3.47 9.34 -19.84
C ARG A 143 2.70 8.03 -19.56
N PRO A 144 2.72 6.99 -20.41
CA PRO A 144 2.08 5.72 -20.09
C PRO A 144 2.73 4.94 -18.94
N LEU A 145 3.95 5.31 -18.49
CA LEU A 145 4.59 4.73 -17.31
C LEU A 145 4.02 5.27 -16.01
N ASP A 146 3.37 6.44 -16.04
CA ASP A 146 2.78 7.07 -14.85
C ASP A 146 1.48 6.39 -14.39
N VAL A 147 0.88 5.57 -15.26
CA VAL A 147 -0.30 4.77 -14.91
C VAL A 147 0.10 3.42 -14.31
N GLU A 148 -0.80 2.86 -13.51
CA GLU A 148 -0.65 1.52 -12.92
C GLU A 148 -0.33 0.48 -14.01
N ALA A 149 0.58 -0.46 -13.71
CA ALA A 149 1.05 -1.45 -14.68
C ALA A 149 -0.10 -2.22 -15.38
N ALA A 150 -1.18 -2.53 -14.65
CA ALA A 150 -2.37 -3.20 -15.18
C ALA A 150 -3.12 -2.40 -16.26
N ARG A 151 -2.94 -1.08 -16.31
CA ARG A 151 -3.59 -0.18 -17.29
C ARG A 151 -2.63 0.33 -18.35
N ARG A 152 -1.34 0.00 -18.25
CA ARG A 152 -0.28 0.52 -19.11
C ARG A 152 -0.49 0.16 -20.58
N GLU A 153 -0.87 -1.08 -20.87
CA GLU A 153 -1.14 -1.53 -22.24
C GLU A 153 -2.25 -0.69 -22.89
N GLN A 154 -3.33 -0.45 -22.16
CA GLN A 154 -4.43 0.40 -22.62
C GLN A 154 -4.00 1.86 -22.76
N ALA A 155 -3.23 2.40 -21.81
CA ALA A 155 -2.70 3.76 -21.89
C ALA A 155 -1.76 3.97 -23.09
N VAL A 156 -0.97 2.94 -23.48
CA VAL A 156 -0.14 2.98 -24.69
C VAL A 156 -1.00 2.90 -25.95
N ALA A 157 -2.07 2.10 -25.95
CA ALA A 157 -2.99 2.00 -27.08
C ALA A 157 -3.79 3.29 -27.32
N ASP A 158 -4.20 3.95 -26.22
CA ASP A 158 -4.96 5.21 -26.25
C ASP A 158 -4.04 6.44 -26.42
N ALA A 159 -2.72 6.27 -26.38
CA ALA A 159 -1.77 7.36 -26.56
C ALA A 159 -1.91 7.99 -27.95
N PRO A 160 -1.97 9.34 -28.04
CA PRO A 160 -2.07 10.02 -29.32
C PRO A 160 -0.80 9.78 -30.16
N LEU A 161 -0.94 9.92 -31.47
CA LEU A 161 0.22 9.92 -32.36
C LEU A 161 1.16 11.06 -31.98
N LEU A 162 2.42 10.71 -31.71
CA LEU A 162 3.44 11.68 -31.36
C LEU A 162 3.86 12.42 -32.63
N ARG A 163 3.79 13.75 -32.57
CA ARG A 163 4.15 14.63 -33.68
C ARG A 163 5.56 15.16 -33.47
N ILE A 164 6.45 14.82 -34.37
CA ILE A 164 7.87 15.19 -34.27
C ILE A 164 8.25 15.94 -35.55
N ALA A 165 8.66 17.20 -35.40
CA ALA A 165 9.22 17.97 -36.49
C ALA A 165 10.70 17.64 -36.65
N GLN A 166 11.07 16.99 -37.75
CA GLN A 166 12.48 16.75 -38.11
C GLN A 166 12.83 17.50 -39.39
N ARG A 167 13.86 18.35 -39.33
CA ARG A 167 14.42 19.03 -40.51
C ARG A 167 13.38 19.79 -41.37
N GLY A 168 12.31 20.28 -40.76
CA GLY A 168 11.24 21.02 -41.43
C GLY A 168 10.07 20.16 -41.92
N GLU A 169 10.11 18.83 -41.76
CA GLU A 169 9.00 17.93 -42.07
C GLU A 169 8.36 17.37 -40.78
N GLU A 170 7.03 17.37 -40.70
CA GLU A 170 6.32 16.75 -39.59
C GLU A 170 6.10 15.26 -39.85
N ALA A 171 6.64 14.43 -38.95
CA ALA A 171 6.44 13.00 -38.94
C ALA A 171 5.56 12.58 -37.74
N PHE A 172 4.74 11.56 -37.95
CA PHE A 172 3.86 10.97 -36.93
C PHE A 172 4.40 9.62 -36.50
N TYR A 173 4.52 9.42 -35.19
CA TYR A 173 5.01 8.18 -34.61
C TYR A 173 3.96 7.55 -33.70
N ARG A 174 3.89 6.22 -33.74
CA ARG A 174 3.12 5.41 -32.81
C ARG A 174 4.07 4.81 -31.76
N LEU A 175 3.72 5.01 -30.50
CA LEU A 175 4.42 4.46 -29.36
C LEU A 175 4.05 2.98 -29.16
N ALA A 176 5.04 2.17 -28.81
CA ALA A 176 4.84 0.82 -28.31
C ALA A 176 5.84 0.53 -27.19
N MET A 177 5.40 -0.21 -26.18
CA MET A 177 6.14 -0.47 -24.95
C MET A 177 6.07 -1.96 -24.63
N GLN A 178 7.21 -2.56 -24.34
CA GLN A 178 7.34 -3.99 -24.07
C GLN A 178 8.15 -4.20 -22.79
N GLU A 179 7.69 -5.10 -21.93
CA GLU A 179 8.44 -5.47 -20.73
C GLU A 179 9.57 -6.43 -21.11
N LEU A 180 10.78 -6.12 -20.62
CA LEU A 180 11.94 -6.98 -20.76
C LEU A 180 12.03 -7.85 -19.51
N VAL A 181 11.93 -9.16 -19.70
CA VAL A 181 12.16 -10.16 -18.66
C VAL A 181 13.42 -10.95 -18.97
N SER A 182 14.24 -11.21 -17.97
CA SER A 182 15.44 -12.04 -18.09
C SER A 182 15.37 -13.20 -17.12
N PHE A 183 16.00 -14.31 -17.49
CA PHE A 183 16.13 -15.45 -16.61
C PHE A 183 17.23 -15.19 -15.58
N ASN A 184 16.86 -15.21 -14.30
CA ASN A 184 17.80 -15.08 -13.19
C ASN A 184 18.28 -16.48 -12.79
N GLU A 185 19.51 -16.84 -13.15
CA GLU A 185 20.09 -18.16 -12.86
C GLU A 185 20.17 -18.46 -11.35
N ALA A 186 20.40 -17.45 -10.52
CA ALA A 186 20.51 -17.63 -9.07
C ALA A 186 19.16 -17.93 -8.40
N LEU A 187 18.07 -17.39 -8.96
CA LEU A 187 16.71 -17.56 -8.43
C LEU A 187 15.89 -18.57 -9.23
N ASN A 188 16.46 -19.12 -10.31
CA ASN A 188 15.83 -20.05 -11.25
C ASN A 188 14.43 -19.60 -11.70
N LYS A 189 14.27 -18.31 -12.01
CA LYS A 189 12.98 -17.71 -12.40
C LYS A 189 13.17 -16.56 -13.39
N MET A 190 12.13 -16.27 -14.17
CA MET A 190 12.05 -15.07 -14.99
C MET A 190 11.80 -13.85 -14.10
N GLU A 191 12.60 -12.81 -14.26
CA GLU A 191 12.51 -11.57 -13.52
C GLU A 191 12.42 -10.39 -14.49
N PHE A 192 11.63 -9.40 -14.12
CA PHE A 192 11.51 -8.15 -14.87
C PHE A 192 12.82 -7.35 -14.73
N VAL A 193 13.40 -6.96 -15.86
CA VAL A 193 14.68 -6.22 -15.92
C VAL A 193 14.49 -4.79 -16.41
N GLY A 194 13.41 -4.49 -17.12
CA GLY A 194 13.14 -3.13 -17.57
C GLY A 194 12.09 -3.07 -18.65
N GLN A 195 12.04 -1.94 -19.36
CA GLN A 195 11.10 -1.74 -20.47
C GLN A 195 11.82 -1.26 -21.72
N ILE A 196 11.38 -1.80 -22.85
CA ILE A 196 11.81 -1.38 -24.17
C ILE A 196 10.70 -0.50 -24.75
N ILE A 197 11.08 0.72 -25.10
CA ILE A 197 10.19 1.68 -25.75
C ILE A 197 10.58 1.78 -27.22
N THR A 198 9.58 1.73 -28.10
CA THR A 198 9.76 1.84 -29.55
C THR A 198 8.82 2.87 -30.15
N LEU A 199 9.33 3.59 -31.14
CA LEU A 199 8.56 4.54 -31.93
C LEU A 199 8.52 4.04 -33.38
N ARG A 200 7.32 3.76 -33.89
CA ARG A 200 7.11 3.39 -35.30
C ARG A 200 6.62 4.60 -36.08
N ASN A 201 7.34 4.99 -37.13
CA ASN A 201 6.88 6.04 -38.05
C ASN A 201 5.65 5.54 -38.82
N VAL A 202 4.56 6.31 -38.76
CA VAL A 202 3.28 6.02 -39.43
C VAL A 202 2.80 7.19 -40.30
N SER A 203 3.72 8.06 -40.70
CA SER A 203 3.41 9.30 -41.45
C SER A 203 2.71 9.01 -42.79
N ASP A 204 3.06 7.91 -43.45
CA ASP A 204 2.47 7.52 -44.74
C ASP A 204 1.01 7.09 -44.64
N TYR A 205 0.59 6.55 -43.48
CA TYR A 205 -0.79 6.10 -43.23
C TYR A 205 -1.78 7.26 -43.02
N LYS A 206 -1.29 8.48 -42.80
CA LYS A 206 -2.12 9.69 -42.66
C LYS A 206 -2.30 10.44 -43.99
N LYS A 207 -1.58 10.05 -45.05
CA LYS A 207 -1.63 10.68 -46.38
C LYS A 207 -2.61 10.02 -47.35
N LEU A 208 -3.36 9.00 -46.90
CA LEU A 208 -4.44 8.33 -47.64
C LEU A 208 -5.80 8.77 -47.10
#